data_AF-A0A943PPP5-F1
#
_entry.id   AF-A0A943PPP5-F1
#
_cell.length_a   1.000
_cell.length_b   1.000
_cell.length_c   1.000
_cell.angle_alpha   90.00
_cell.angle_beta   90.00
_cell.angle_gamma   90.00
#
_symmetry.space_group_name_H-M   'P 1'
#
loop_
_entity.id
_entity.type
_entity.pdbx_description
1 polymer ?
#
loop_
_entity_poly.entity_id
_entity_poly.type
_entity_poly.pdbx_seq_one_letter_code
_entity_poly.pdbx_strand_id
1 'polypeptide(L)'
;MKKKKKRKGFTLIELLAVIIVLAIIALIATPIIFNVIENAKIKSLENSCYGVIDAVRTNYSENLLNSTRECKDENDKNCGGKIETNGNVEELTVAGEQPSGGSWVIVNDPKAENGRGIQITDVTFDSMKGYFCSNDLTTGKVKC
;
A
#
# COMPACT_ATOMS: atom_id res chain seq x y z
N MET A 1 35.50 -53.95 -29.53
CA MET A 1 35.02 -54.25 -28.16
C MET A 1 34.31 -53.01 -27.60
N LYS A 2 33.01 -53.10 -27.24
CA LYS A 2 32.24 -51.96 -26.69
C LYS A 2 32.39 -51.91 -25.15
N LYS A 3 32.96 -50.83 -24.60
CA LYS A 3 33.02 -50.57 -23.15
C LYS A 3 31.61 -50.32 -22.59
N LYS A 4 31.12 -51.18 -21.69
CA LYS A 4 29.91 -50.90 -20.87
C LYS A 4 30.23 -49.72 -19.93
N LYS A 5 29.58 -48.57 -20.12
CA LYS A 5 29.63 -47.45 -19.19
C LYS A 5 28.93 -47.87 -17.88
N LYS A 6 29.66 -47.88 -16.75
CA LYS A 6 29.06 -48.06 -15.42
C LYS A 6 28.17 -46.84 -15.14
N ARG A 7 26.89 -47.07 -14.87
CA ARG A 7 26.00 -46.02 -14.36
C ARG A 7 26.29 -45.86 -12.87
N LYS A 8 26.82 -44.70 -12.46
CA LYS A 8 26.90 -44.34 -11.04
C LYS A 8 25.49 -43.97 -10.60
N GLY A 9 24.92 -44.75 -9.68
CA GLY A 9 23.66 -44.41 -9.01
C GLY A 9 23.93 -43.55 -7.79
N PHE A 10 22.97 -42.70 -7.43
CA PHE A 10 22.96 -41.96 -6.18
C PHE A 10 22.81 -42.93 -5.00
N THR A 11 23.57 -42.75 -3.93
CA THR A 11 23.39 -43.54 -2.71
C THR A 11 22.36 -42.88 -1.80
N LEU A 12 21.60 -43.68 -1.04
CA LEU A 12 20.61 -43.14 -0.10
C LEU A 12 21.25 -42.28 0.99
N ILE A 13 22.48 -42.60 1.40
CA ILE A 13 23.21 -41.85 2.42
C ILE A 13 23.59 -40.43 1.94
N GLU A 14 23.97 -40.27 0.66
CA GLU A 14 24.24 -38.95 0.07
C GLU A 14 22.97 -38.10 0.05
N LEU A 15 21.83 -38.70 -0.30
CA LEU A 15 20.54 -38.00 -0.32
C LEU A 15 20.08 -37.63 1.10
N LEU A 16 20.29 -38.52 2.07
CA LEU A 16 19.97 -38.29 3.48
C LEU A 16 20.78 -37.13 4.07
N ALA A 17 22.08 -37.06 3.81
CA ALA A 17 22.93 -35.98 4.30
C ALA A 17 22.46 -34.61 3.79
N VAL A 18 22.03 -34.52 2.53
CA VAL A 18 21.55 -33.28 1.92
C VAL A 18 20.27 -32.78 2.59
N ILE A 19 19.29 -33.66 2.81
CA ILE A 19 18.03 -33.24 3.44
C ILE A 19 18.21 -32.79 4.88
N ILE A 20 19.16 -33.37 5.63
CA ILE A 20 19.47 -32.94 7.00
C ILE A 20 20.02 -31.50 7.00
N VAL A 21 20.97 -31.21 6.10
CA VAL A 21 21.54 -29.86 5.99
C VAL A 21 20.47 -28.84 5.57
N LEU A 22 19.63 -29.17 4.59
CA LEU A 22 18.53 -28.30 4.16
C LEU A 22 17.51 -28.05 5.28
N ALA A 23 17.19 -29.08 6.10
CA ALA A 23 16.27 -28.95 7.22
C ALA A 23 16.79 -27.98 8.29
N ILE A 24 18.09 -28.05 8.63
CA ILE A 24 18.71 -27.14 9.61
C ILE A 24 18.66 -25.68 9.11
N ILE A 25 19.01 -25.45 7.84
CA ILE A 25 18.97 -24.11 7.24
C ILE A 25 17.53 -23.57 7.21
N ALA A 26 16.55 -24.39 6.80
CA ALA A 26 15.16 -23.99 6.75
C ALA A 26 14.57 -23.63 8.13
N LEU A 27 14.98 -24.34 9.17
CA LEU A 27 14.55 -24.08 10.55
C LEU A 27 15.00 -22.71 11.07
N ILE A 28 16.22 -22.26 10.72
CA ILE A 28 16.73 -20.94 11.12
C ILE A 28 16.15 -19.83 10.21
N ALA A 29 15.97 -20.12 8.92
CA ALA A 29 15.54 -19.13 7.94
C ALA A 29 14.05 -18.73 8.07
N THR A 30 13.18 -19.65 8.49
CA THR A 30 11.72 -19.44 8.56
C THR A 30 11.29 -18.21 9.36
N PRO A 31 11.71 -17.98 10.63
CA PRO A 31 11.29 -16.78 11.37
C PRO A 31 11.76 -15.47 10.74
N ILE A 32 12.96 -15.47 10.13
CA ILE A 32 13.52 -14.29 9.45
C ILE A 32 12.68 -13.94 8.22
N ILE A 33 12.32 -14.94 7.41
CA ILE A 33 11.52 -14.75 6.21
C ILE A 33 10.14 -14.19 6.56
N PHE A 34 9.49 -14.66 7.62
CA PHE A 34 8.20 -14.12 8.04
C PHE A 34 8.28 -12.62 8.40
N ASN A 35 9.31 -12.21 9.16
CA ASN A 35 9.51 -10.81 9.50
C ASN A 35 9.78 -9.95 8.26
N VAL A 36 10.58 -10.44 7.31
CA VAL A 36 10.83 -9.73 6.04
C VAL A 36 9.55 -9.58 5.23
N ILE A 37 8.70 -10.61 5.16
CA ILE A 37 7.42 -10.57 4.45
C ILE A 37 6.48 -9.56 5.11
N GLU A 38 6.36 -9.55 6.44
CA GLU A 38 5.50 -8.61 7.16
C GLU A 38 5.94 -7.16 6.92
N ASN A 39 7.23 -6.86 7.06
CA ASN A 39 7.76 -5.53 6.76
C ASN A 39 7.57 -5.14 5.29
N ALA A 40 7.71 -6.08 4.35
CA ALA A 40 7.48 -5.82 2.93
C ALA A 40 6.02 -5.48 2.66
N LYS A 41 5.08 -6.16 3.34
CA LYS A 41 3.65 -5.86 3.25
C LYS A 41 3.35 -4.47 3.82
N ILE A 42 3.83 -4.13 5.01
CA ILE A 42 3.64 -2.81 5.62
C ILE A 42 4.12 -1.70 4.66
N LYS A 43 5.34 -1.84 4.11
CA LYS A 43 5.87 -0.88 3.12
C LYS A 43 5.04 -0.81 1.84
N SER A 44 4.46 -1.93 1.41
CA SER A 44 3.56 -1.93 0.27
C SER A 44 2.28 -1.14 0.56
N LEU A 45 1.74 -1.21 1.78
CA LEU A 45 0.58 -0.43 2.19
C LEU A 45 0.90 1.06 2.31
N GLU A 46 2.07 1.40 2.84
CA GLU A 46 2.58 2.78 2.82
C GLU A 46 2.62 3.33 1.39
N ASN A 47 3.10 2.53 0.43
CA ASN A 47 3.08 2.88 -0.99
C ASN A 47 1.66 3.06 -1.55
N SER A 48 0.72 2.16 -1.21
CA SER A 48 -0.69 2.32 -1.60
C SER A 48 -1.29 3.61 -1.04
N CYS A 49 -0.95 4.00 0.19
CA CYS A 49 -1.39 5.25 0.80
C CYS A 49 -0.85 6.50 0.10
N TYR A 50 0.38 6.48 -0.41
CA TYR A 50 0.86 7.56 -1.29
C TYR A 50 -0.01 7.64 -2.56
N GLY A 51 -0.44 6.50 -3.10
CA GLY A 51 -1.42 6.43 -4.18
C GLY A 51 -2.78 7.05 -3.82
N VAL A 52 -3.26 6.87 -2.59
CA VAL A 52 -4.47 7.54 -2.06
C VAL A 52 -4.28 9.06 -2.09
N ILE A 53 -3.16 9.56 -1.59
CA ILE A 53 -2.84 11.00 -1.57
C ILE A 53 -2.82 11.57 -3.00
N ASP A 54 -2.25 10.84 -3.96
CA ASP A 54 -2.21 11.25 -5.36
C ASP A 54 -3.58 11.21 -6.03
N ALA A 55 -4.44 10.25 -5.67
CA ALA A 55 -5.82 10.20 -6.14
C ALA A 55 -6.63 11.40 -5.63
N VAL A 56 -6.49 11.77 -4.34
CA VAL A 56 -7.10 12.99 -3.79
C VAL A 56 -6.61 14.22 -4.54
N ARG A 57 -5.30 14.32 -4.78
CA ARG A 57 -4.72 15.45 -5.53
C ARG A 57 -5.29 15.55 -6.94
N THR A 58 -5.42 14.43 -7.62
CA THR A 58 -5.94 14.36 -9.00
C THR A 58 -7.40 14.77 -9.03
N ASN A 59 -8.23 14.19 -8.16
CA ASN A 59 -9.65 14.53 -8.05
C ASN A 59 -9.86 16.02 -7.71
N TYR A 60 -9.10 16.54 -6.75
CA TYR A 60 -9.12 17.96 -6.39
C TYR A 60 -8.75 18.86 -7.59
N SER A 61 -7.74 18.47 -8.38
CA SER A 61 -7.29 19.21 -9.55
C SER A 61 -8.33 19.16 -10.68
N GLU A 62 -8.95 18.01 -10.92
CA GLU A 62 -10.03 17.86 -11.91
C GLU A 62 -11.23 18.73 -11.56
N ASN A 63 -11.62 18.76 -10.28
CA ASN A 63 -12.72 19.58 -9.79
C ASN A 63 -12.43 21.09 -9.92
N LEU A 64 -11.18 21.51 -9.66
CA LEU A 64 -10.76 22.89 -9.91
C LEU A 64 -10.94 23.31 -11.38
N LEU A 65 -10.55 22.43 -12.32
CA LEU A 65 -10.69 22.69 -13.75
C LEU A 65 -12.14 22.69 -14.23
N ASN A 66 -13.00 21.90 -13.60
CA ASN A 66 -14.42 21.79 -13.94
C ASN A 66 -15.31 22.87 -13.27
N SER A 67 -14.73 23.74 -12.43
CA SER A 67 -15.46 24.76 -11.66
C SER A 67 -16.28 25.77 -12.47
N THR A 68 -16.02 25.90 -13.76
CA THR A 68 -16.70 26.84 -14.67
C THR A 68 -17.99 26.29 -15.30
N ARG A 69 -18.39 25.04 -15.01
CA ARG A 69 -19.60 24.43 -15.58
C ARG A 69 -20.84 24.77 -14.77
N GLU A 70 -21.91 25.22 -15.44
CA GLU A 70 -23.24 25.35 -14.83
C GLU A 70 -23.74 23.99 -14.32
N CYS A 71 -24.01 23.92 -13.02
CA CYS A 71 -24.64 22.79 -12.36
C CYS A 71 -26.03 22.53 -12.93
N LYS A 72 -26.25 21.38 -13.56
CA LYS A 72 -27.60 20.93 -13.97
C LYS A 72 -28.31 20.12 -12.88
N ASP A 73 -27.57 19.69 -11.87
CA ASP A 73 -28.05 18.89 -10.73
C ASP A 73 -27.48 19.50 -9.45
N GLU A 74 -28.34 19.71 -8.45
CA GLU A 74 -27.99 20.26 -7.13
C GLU A 74 -27.23 19.26 -6.24
N ASN A 75 -27.22 17.97 -6.60
CA ASN A 75 -26.50 16.90 -5.91
C ASN A 75 -25.18 16.52 -6.58
N ASP A 76 -24.81 17.16 -7.69
CA ASP A 76 -23.50 16.94 -8.30
C ASP A 76 -22.42 17.55 -7.41
N LYS A 77 -21.75 16.69 -6.62
CA LYS A 77 -20.67 17.05 -5.70
C LYS A 77 -19.53 17.85 -6.36
N ASN A 78 -19.39 17.75 -7.68
CA ASN A 78 -18.28 18.31 -8.45
C ASN A 78 -18.71 19.47 -9.39
N CYS A 79 -19.96 19.91 -9.32
CA CYS A 79 -20.43 21.01 -10.17
C CYS A 79 -20.19 22.40 -9.53
N GLY A 80 -20.10 23.44 -10.37
CA GLY A 80 -20.15 24.84 -9.93
C GLY A 80 -18.96 25.28 -9.07
N GLY A 81 -17.84 24.55 -9.10
CA GLY A 81 -16.66 24.88 -8.31
C GLY A 81 -16.79 24.55 -6.83
N LYS A 82 -17.74 23.69 -6.45
CA LYS A 82 -17.74 23.08 -5.13
C LYS A 82 -16.59 22.08 -5.09
N ILE A 83 -15.62 22.34 -4.22
CA ILE A 83 -14.46 21.47 -4.06
C ILE A 83 -14.55 20.84 -2.69
N GLU A 84 -14.74 19.52 -2.66
CA GLU A 84 -14.69 18.77 -1.42
C GLU A 84 -13.26 18.82 -0.86
N THR A 85 -13.16 19.21 0.40
CA THR A 85 -11.89 19.29 1.13
C THR A 85 -11.77 18.17 2.15
N ASN A 86 -12.74 17.26 2.19
CA ASN A 86 -12.70 16.04 2.98
C ASN A 86 -13.58 14.98 2.34
N GLY A 87 -13.33 13.71 2.67
CA GLY A 87 -14.13 12.60 2.20
C GLY A 87 -13.64 11.24 2.69
N ASN A 88 -14.35 10.19 2.30
CA ASN A 88 -13.92 8.82 2.53
C ASN A 88 -12.91 8.41 1.43
N VAL A 89 -11.85 7.71 1.83
CA VAL A 89 -10.86 7.15 0.89
C VAL A 89 -11.43 6.03 0.02
N GLU A 90 -12.50 5.37 0.44
CA GLU A 90 -13.21 4.34 -0.33
C GLU A 90 -13.86 4.90 -1.60
N GLU A 91 -14.22 6.19 -1.62
CA GLU A 91 -14.82 6.85 -2.79
C GLU A 91 -13.78 7.17 -3.88
N LEU A 92 -12.48 7.04 -3.58
CA LEU A 92 -11.39 7.36 -4.49
C LEU A 92 -11.07 6.16 -5.39
N THR A 93 -10.72 6.44 -6.66
CA THR A 93 -10.06 5.43 -7.49
C THR A 93 -8.55 5.54 -7.30
N VAL A 94 -7.93 4.51 -6.72
CA VAL A 94 -6.48 4.52 -6.44
C VAL A 94 -5.72 3.47 -7.26
N ALA A 95 -4.44 3.73 -7.51
CA ALA A 95 -3.56 2.74 -8.10
C ALA A 95 -3.03 1.80 -7.00
N GLY A 96 -3.23 0.49 -7.16
CA GLY A 96 -2.77 -0.52 -6.21
C GLY A 96 -3.92 -1.19 -5.48
N GLU A 97 -3.73 -1.48 -4.19
CA GLU A 97 -4.80 -2.02 -3.35
C GLU A 97 -5.79 -0.91 -2.99
N GLN A 98 -7.08 -1.19 -3.18
CA GLN A 98 -8.15 -0.27 -2.82
C GLN A 98 -8.27 -0.19 -1.29
N PRO A 99 -8.30 1.01 -0.69
CA PRO A 99 -8.55 1.14 0.73
C PRO A 99 -9.97 0.68 1.06
N SER A 100 -10.13 -0.02 2.18
CA SER A 100 -11.43 -0.49 2.69
C SER A 100 -11.99 0.39 3.80
N GLY A 101 -11.29 1.45 4.17
CA GLY A 101 -11.73 2.42 5.16
C GLY A 101 -10.69 3.51 5.39
N GLY A 102 -11.13 4.60 6.01
CA GLY A 102 -10.31 5.76 6.36
C GLY A 102 -10.91 7.07 5.84
N SER A 103 -10.21 8.17 6.05
CA SER A 103 -10.67 9.48 5.59
C SER A 103 -9.51 10.34 5.11
N TRP A 104 -9.81 11.26 4.21
CA TRP A 104 -8.85 12.26 3.74
C TRP A 104 -9.40 13.67 3.99
N VAL A 105 -8.48 14.61 4.21
CA VAL A 105 -8.78 16.03 4.41
C VAL A 105 -7.69 16.87 3.75
N ILE A 106 -8.07 17.94 3.06
CA ILE A 106 -7.16 18.95 2.52
C ILE A 106 -7.05 20.07 3.55
N VAL A 107 -5.90 20.14 4.22
CA VAL A 107 -5.58 21.16 5.22
C VAL A 107 -4.90 22.34 4.53
N ASN A 108 -5.61 23.46 4.41
CA ASN A 108 -5.11 24.71 3.84
C ASN A 108 -5.19 25.90 4.83
N ASP A 109 -5.08 25.64 6.13
CA ASP A 109 -5.08 26.69 7.15
C ASP A 109 -3.64 27.21 7.41
N PRO A 110 -3.38 28.52 7.29
CA PRO A 110 -2.10 29.10 7.68
C PRO A 110 -1.69 28.94 9.13
N LYS A 111 -2.63 28.64 10.02
CA LYS A 111 -2.41 28.41 11.45
C LYS A 111 -2.41 26.93 11.84
N ALA A 112 -2.50 26.01 10.87
CA ALA A 112 -2.47 24.58 11.16
C ALA A 112 -1.12 24.20 11.82
N GLU A 113 -1.20 23.70 13.06
CA GLU A 113 -0.03 23.27 13.83
C GLU A 113 0.69 22.09 13.17
N ASN A 114 -0.06 21.24 12.46
CA ASN A 114 0.46 20.04 11.81
C ASN A 114 0.87 20.28 10.35
N GLY A 115 0.96 21.53 9.90
CA GLY A 115 1.31 21.85 8.51
C GLY A 115 0.10 21.84 7.56
N ARG A 116 0.39 22.01 6.26
CA ARG A 116 -0.63 22.09 5.20
C ARG A 116 -0.41 21.00 4.17
N GLY A 117 -1.49 20.50 3.58
CA GLY A 117 -1.45 19.48 2.54
C GLY A 117 -2.63 18.52 2.61
N ILE A 118 -2.49 17.38 1.95
CA ILE A 118 -3.48 16.30 1.97
C ILE A 118 -3.15 15.38 3.16
N GLN A 119 -4.03 15.37 4.14
CA GLN A 119 -3.96 14.48 5.29
C GLN A 119 -4.84 13.25 5.03
N ILE A 120 -4.31 12.07 5.29
CA ILE A 120 -5.03 10.80 5.35
C ILE A 120 -5.01 10.31 6.80
N THR A 121 -6.14 9.79 7.26
CA THR A 121 -6.33 9.32 8.65
C THR A 121 -6.94 7.93 8.63
N ASP A 122 -6.34 7.04 9.43
CA ASP A 122 -6.81 5.67 9.69
C ASP A 122 -7.17 4.88 8.42
N VAL A 123 -6.33 4.99 7.38
CA VAL A 123 -6.53 4.24 6.13
C VAL A 123 -6.27 2.76 6.38
N THR A 124 -7.24 1.92 6.01
CA THR A 124 -7.19 0.47 6.18
C THR A 124 -7.28 -0.26 4.85
N PHE A 125 -6.74 -1.48 4.83
CA PHE A 125 -6.73 -2.36 3.66
C PHE A 125 -7.13 -3.78 4.05
N ASP A 126 -7.83 -4.47 3.15
CA ASP A 126 -8.34 -5.83 3.42
C ASP A 126 -7.23 -6.89 3.46
N SER A 127 -6.10 -6.65 2.77
CA SER A 127 -4.95 -7.56 2.77
C SER A 127 -4.25 -7.67 4.12
N MET A 128 -4.42 -6.68 5.01
CA MET A 128 -3.76 -6.63 6.31
C MET A 128 -4.67 -5.98 7.37
N LYS A 129 -5.47 -6.83 8.02
CA LYS A 129 -6.39 -6.39 9.08
C LYS A 129 -5.64 -5.91 10.33
N GLY A 130 -6.14 -4.84 10.94
CA GLY A 130 -5.61 -4.29 12.20
C GLY A 130 -4.44 -3.32 12.02
N TYR A 131 -4.03 -3.03 10.79
CA TYR A 131 -3.05 -2.00 10.46
C TYR A 131 -3.77 -0.77 9.93
N PHE A 132 -3.33 0.40 10.39
CA PHE A 132 -3.92 1.70 10.06
C PHE A 132 -2.80 2.63 9.62
N CYS A 133 -2.99 3.25 8.46
CA CYS A 133 -2.02 4.13 7.87
C CYS A 133 -2.50 5.59 7.97
N SER A 134 -1.62 6.46 8.46
CA SER A 134 -1.86 7.92 8.47
C SER A 134 -0.59 8.63 8.04
N ASN A 135 -0.71 9.85 7.52
CA ASN A 135 0.46 10.66 7.21
C ASN A 135 0.64 11.80 8.21
N ASP A 136 1.90 12.16 8.38
CA ASP A 136 2.30 13.36 9.09
C ASP A 136 2.61 14.44 8.05
N LEU A 137 1.81 15.50 8.07
CA LEU A 137 1.93 16.64 7.16
C LEU A 137 3.19 17.49 7.40
N THR A 138 3.82 17.40 8.57
CA THR A 138 5.08 18.10 8.87
C THR A 138 6.29 17.38 8.28
N THR A 139 6.29 16.05 8.30
CA THR A 139 7.39 15.23 7.76
C THR A 139 7.14 14.75 6.34
N GLY A 140 5.89 14.82 5.86
CA GLY A 140 5.44 14.32 4.56
C GLY A 140 5.43 12.79 4.46
N LYS A 141 5.60 12.08 5.57
CA LYS A 141 5.71 10.61 5.59
C LYS A 141 4.39 9.96 5.96
N VAL A 142 4.04 8.92 5.23
CA VAL A 142 3.02 7.95 5.65
C VAL A 142 3.63 6.98 6.65
N LYS A 143 2.86 6.62 7.67
CA LYS A 143 3.19 5.57 8.63
C LYS A 143 2.01 4.64 8.80
N CYS A 144 2.31 3.36 8.69
CA CYS A 144 1.51 2.24 9.17
C CYS A 144 2.33 1.51 10.28
#